data_AF-A0AAN7YHJ7-F1
#
_entry.id   AF-A0AAN7YHJ7-F1
#
_cell.length_a   1.000
_cell.length_b   1.000
_cell.length_c   1.000
_cell.angle_alpha   90.00
_cell.angle_beta   90.00
_cell.angle_gamma   90.00
#
_symmetry.space_group_name_H-M   'P 1'
#
loop_
_entity.id
_entity.type
_entity.pdbx_description
1 polymer ?
#
loop_
_entity_poly.entity_id
_entity_poly.type
_entity_poly.pdbx_seq_one_letter_code
_entity_poly.pdbx_strand_id
1 'polypeptide(L)'
;MASVPTQALLDATTIPAEVHANGFIRENLTVNNSSATNEPGNTKTHDTSHFDNKTSHSTLEPGVPLSNIASPSTLPPAQITEVHDPAHEEHQYLDLIRTILAQGEHRPDRTGTGTLSVFCPPTMRFSLSKVDPTSPSGYSHVLPLLTTKRVFTKAVIAELLWFIKGSTNSKELSNQGVHIWDGNGSREFLDKLGPPQSLREEGDLGPVYGFQWRYFGAEYKDCHTNYEGQGVDQLREVIQKLKNKPYDRRIILSAWNVGDLGSMALPPCHLLAQFYVSFPDAPKGEEAFRRWQAEQQNGASHGSASLLPSRGRLSCTLYQRSADTGLGVPFNIASYALLTHMLAYACDLVPETFNMVLGDAHVYMDHIDALKEQIRREPRPFPGLRIKRDDRGHGNVDGWSLQDFEILNYKPHAGVKMKMSV
;
A
#
# COMPACT_ATOMS: atom_id res chain seq x y z
N MET A 1 -66.45 6.70 16.56
CA MET A 1 -67.04 7.24 17.80
C MET A 1 -65.96 7.19 18.88
N ALA A 2 -65.80 8.32 19.60
CA ALA A 2 -65.01 8.55 20.82
C ALA A 2 -63.49 8.21 20.77
N SER A 3 -62.51 9.13 20.73
CA SER A 3 -62.20 10.30 21.59
C SER A 3 -62.02 9.96 23.07
N VAL A 4 -60.81 10.11 23.61
CA VAL A 4 -60.42 11.13 24.63
C VAL A 4 -59.04 10.76 25.26
N PRO A 5 -58.22 11.75 25.66
CA PRO A 5 -56.76 11.67 25.84
C PRO A 5 -56.33 11.83 27.31
N THR A 6 -55.02 11.82 27.62
CA THR A 6 -54.44 12.78 28.61
C THR A 6 -52.92 12.89 28.52
N GLN A 7 -52.44 14.08 28.83
CA GLN A 7 -51.06 14.57 28.76
C GLN A 7 -50.69 15.18 30.12
N ALA A 8 -49.45 15.01 30.57
CA ALA A 8 -48.74 15.82 31.58
C ALA A 8 -47.24 15.45 31.46
N LEU A 9 -46.31 16.24 30.90
CA LEU A 9 -45.76 17.55 31.30
C LEU A 9 -45.21 17.58 32.73
N LEU A 10 -43.86 17.57 32.84
CA LEU A 10 -43.10 18.36 33.81
C LEU A 10 -41.70 18.63 33.22
N ASP A 11 -41.45 19.91 32.99
CA ASP A 11 -40.21 20.50 32.52
C ASP A 11 -39.27 20.88 33.67
N ALA A 12 -38.01 21.13 33.29
CA ALA A 12 -37.00 21.99 33.90
C ALA A 12 -36.22 21.46 35.12
N THR A 13 -34.89 21.35 34.97
CA THR A 13 -33.97 22.42 35.40
C THR A 13 -32.50 22.12 35.06
N THR A 14 -31.83 23.20 34.64
CA THR A 14 -30.42 23.39 34.29
C THR A 14 -29.49 23.37 35.52
N ILE A 15 -28.15 23.41 35.30
CA ILE A 15 -27.01 23.90 36.16
C ILE A 15 -25.99 22.78 36.54
N PRO A 16 -24.65 22.99 36.57
CA PRO A 16 -23.71 23.69 35.66
C PRO A 16 -22.36 22.92 35.45
N ALA A 17 -21.39 23.57 34.79
CA ALA A 17 -19.99 23.16 34.63
C ALA A 17 -19.05 23.63 35.78
N GLU A 18 -17.82 23.08 35.76
CA GLU A 18 -16.61 23.35 36.59
C GLU A 18 -16.59 22.64 37.96
N VAL A 19 -15.49 22.07 38.49
CA VAL A 19 -14.12 22.59 38.60
C VAL A 19 -13.09 21.45 38.81
N HIS A 20 -11.87 21.61 38.26
CA HIS A 20 -10.55 21.47 38.93
C HIS A 20 -9.44 20.83 38.07
N ALA A 21 -8.58 21.72 37.59
CA ALA A 21 -7.20 21.44 37.22
C ALA A 21 -6.34 21.25 38.47
N ASN A 22 -5.49 20.23 38.44
CA ASN A 22 -4.22 20.08 39.18
C ASN A 22 -3.32 19.30 38.20
N GLY A 23 -2.23 19.83 37.64
CA GLY A 23 -1.13 20.44 38.37
C GLY A 23 -0.12 19.33 38.73
N PHE A 24 0.62 18.80 37.74
CA PHE A 24 1.83 18.03 38.03
C PHE A 24 3.02 18.54 37.20
N ILE A 25 4.08 18.73 37.94
CA ILE A 25 5.29 19.48 37.68
C ILE A 25 6.22 18.67 36.77
N ARG A 26 6.84 19.36 35.81
CA ARG A 26 8.04 18.91 35.09
C ARG A 26 9.24 19.02 36.03
N GLU A 27 9.93 17.93 36.29
CA GLU A 27 11.32 17.97 36.75
C GLU A 27 12.24 17.46 35.63
N ASN A 28 13.08 18.38 35.16
CA ASN A 28 14.24 18.12 34.34
C ASN A 28 15.35 17.55 35.24
N LEU A 29 15.84 16.35 34.94
CA LEU A 29 17.12 15.87 35.45
C LEU A 29 18.13 15.82 34.29
N THR A 30 18.84 16.93 34.11
CA THR A 30 20.16 16.99 33.49
C THR A 30 21.20 16.80 34.57
N VAL A 31 22.02 15.74 34.51
CA VAL A 31 23.34 15.71 35.17
C VAL A 31 24.34 14.93 34.30
N ASN A 32 25.25 15.72 33.73
CA ASN A 32 26.71 15.57 33.57
C ASN A 32 27.33 14.35 32.87
N ASN A 33 27.89 14.68 31.71
CA ASN A 33 29.19 14.22 31.23
C ASN A 33 30.27 14.26 32.32
N SER A 34 31.05 13.20 32.44
CA SER A 34 32.43 13.26 32.91
C SER A 34 33.36 12.54 31.93
N SER A 35 34.31 13.34 31.47
CA SER A 35 35.48 13.04 30.64
C SER A 35 36.53 12.23 31.39
N ALA A 36 37.20 11.29 30.71
CA ALA A 36 38.58 10.89 30.99
C ALA A 36 39.20 10.26 29.73
N THR A 37 39.98 11.04 28.97
CA THR A 37 41.46 10.95 28.81
C THR A 37 41.96 9.93 27.79
N ASN A 38 42.37 10.47 26.63
CA ASN A 38 43.38 9.89 25.72
C ASN A 38 44.78 10.00 26.35
N GLU A 39 45.67 9.03 26.09
CA GLU A 39 47.03 9.21 25.53
C GLU A 39 47.82 7.88 25.46
N PRO A 40 48.88 7.78 24.63
CA PRO A 40 49.15 6.62 23.78
C PRO A 40 50.44 5.83 24.13
N GLY A 41 50.56 4.63 23.54
CA GLY A 41 51.78 3.81 23.56
C GLY A 41 52.33 3.58 22.15
N ASN A 42 53.54 4.09 21.90
CA ASN A 42 54.34 4.01 20.69
C ASN A 42 55.37 2.86 20.79
N THR A 43 55.69 2.16 19.69
CA THR A 43 57.01 1.57 19.31
C THR A 43 56.82 0.79 17.99
N LYS A 44 57.36 1.26 16.84
CA LYS A 44 58.69 0.93 16.22
C LYS A 44 58.91 -0.58 16.01
N THR A 45 59.38 -1.16 14.88
CA THR A 45 60.07 -0.73 13.64
C THR A 45 60.30 -1.97 12.73
N HIS A 46 60.80 -1.73 11.50
CA HIS A 46 61.47 -2.61 10.51
C HIS A 46 60.60 -3.23 9.38
N ASP A 47 60.73 -2.79 8.11
CA ASP A 47 61.82 -2.88 7.10
C ASP A 47 61.50 -4.00 6.09
N THR A 48 61.00 -3.63 4.90
CA THR A 48 61.68 -3.65 3.59
C THR A 48 61.81 -5.03 2.92
N SER A 49 61.18 -5.17 1.74
CA SER A 49 61.89 -5.48 0.49
C SER A 49 60.92 -5.59 -0.70
N HIS A 50 61.27 -4.87 -1.76
CA HIS A 50 60.78 -4.98 -3.13
C HIS A 50 61.11 -6.35 -3.74
N PHE A 51 60.27 -6.82 -4.67
CA PHE A 51 60.73 -7.61 -5.83
C PHE A 51 59.89 -7.32 -7.09
N ASP A 52 60.51 -6.53 -7.96
CA ASP A 52 60.65 -6.60 -9.41
C ASP A 52 59.54 -7.14 -10.33
N ASN A 53 59.15 -6.23 -11.21
CA ASN A 53 58.39 -6.41 -12.44
C ASN A 53 59.39 -6.65 -13.60
N LYS A 54 59.26 -7.76 -14.35
CA LYS A 54 60.03 -7.98 -15.60
C LYS A 54 59.11 -8.47 -16.73
N THR A 55 58.97 -7.59 -17.71
CA THR A 55 58.56 -7.84 -19.09
C THR A 55 59.74 -8.33 -19.94
N SER A 56 59.54 -9.35 -20.78
CA SER A 56 60.37 -9.56 -21.99
C SER A 56 59.69 -10.42 -23.07
N HIS A 57 59.42 -9.78 -24.21
CA HIS A 57 59.50 -10.21 -25.62
C HIS A 57 59.28 -11.68 -26.07
N SER A 58 58.20 -11.87 -26.83
CA SER A 58 58.11 -12.30 -28.25
C SER A 58 59.21 -13.20 -28.84
N THR A 59 58.80 -14.41 -29.26
CA THR A 59 59.36 -15.14 -30.42
C THR A 59 58.23 -15.84 -31.18
N LEU A 60 58.27 -15.72 -32.51
CA LEU A 60 57.31 -16.27 -33.48
C LEU A 60 57.77 -17.66 -33.95
N GLU A 61 56.85 -18.63 -34.02
CA GLU A 61 57.01 -19.85 -34.83
C GLU A 61 55.88 -19.96 -35.87
N PRO A 62 56.16 -20.41 -37.11
CA PRO A 62 55.16 -20.51 -38.18
C PRO A 62 54.60 -21.93 -38.35
N GLY A 63 53.30 -22.03 -38.62
CA GLY A 63 52.74 -23.13 -39.41
C GLY A 63 51.61 -23.93 -38.75
N VAL A 64 50.36 -23.54 -39.00
CA VAL A 64 49.19 -24.45 -39.00
C VAL A 64 48.22 -24.03 -40.12
N PRO A 65 47.64 -24.97 -40.91
CA PRO A 65 46.84 -24.64 -42.09
C PRO A 65 45.44 -24.11 -41.75
N LEU A 66 44.96 -23.20 -42.61
CA LEU A 66 43.61 -22.64 -42.60
C LEU A 66 42.59 -23.65 -43.15
N SER A 67 41.81 -24.27 -42.27
CA SER A 67 40.47 -24.76 -42.60
C SER A 67 39.63 -24.99 -41.34
N ASN A 68 38.86 -23.98 -40.95
CA ASN A 68 37.55 -24.09 -40.29
C ASN A 68 37.04 -22.67 -40.00
N ILE A 69 36.35 -22.07 -40.97
CA ILE A 69 35.56 -20.86 -40.74
C ILE A 69 34.33 -21.29 -39.95
N ALA A 70 34.40 -21.18 -38.63
CA ALA A 70 33.23 -21.26 -37.77
C ALA A 70 32.44 -19.94 -37.88
N SER A 71 31.13 -20.08 -38.07
CA SER A 71 30.13 -19.00 -38.06
C SER A 71 30.29 -18.08 -36.85
N PRO A 72 29.92 -16.78 -36.94
CA PRO A 72 30.11 -15.86 -35.83
C PRO A 72 29.31 -16.34 -34.62
N SER A 73 30.03 -16.75 -33.58
CA SER A 73 29.47 -17.03 -32.28
C SER A 73 28.74 -15.78 -31.80
N THR A 74 27.44 -15.91 -31.59
CA THR A 74 26.62 -14.94 -30.87
C THR A 74 27.34 -14.51 -29.60
N LEU A 75 27.68 -13.23 -29.53
CA LEU A 75 28.09 -12.61 -28.27
C LEU A 75 27.03 -12.95 -27.22
N PRO A 76 27.41 -13.39 -26.01
CA PRO A 76 26.45 -13.56 -24.93
C PRO A 76 25.70 -12.23 -24.74
N PRO A 77 24.40 -12.24 -24.42
CA PRO A 77 23.68 -11.01 -24.13
C PRO A 77 24.47 -10.24 -23.09
N ALA A 78 24.69 -8.95 -23.35
CA ALA A 78 25.33 -8.07 -22.38
C ALA A 78 24.69 -8.32 -21.01
N GLN A 79 25.48 -8.82 -20.06
CA GLN A 79 25.06 -8.89 -18.68
C GLN A 79 24.70 -7.47 -18.29
N ILE A 80 23.41 -7.18 -18.15
CA ILE A 80 22.96 -5.98 -17.48
C ILE A 80 23.51 -6.14 -16.07
N THR A 81 24.62 -5.47 -15.77
CA THR A 81 25.07 -5.32 -14.41
C THR A 81 23.91 -4.65 -13.68
N GLU A 82 23.20 -5.41 -12.86
CA GLU A 82 22.12 -4.88 -12.03
C GLU A 82 22.78 -3.80 -11.15
N VAL A 83 22.50 -2.54 -11.47
CA VAL A 83 23.04 -1.39 -10.75
C VAL A 83 22.31 -1.35 -9.41
N HIS A 84 23.05 -1.54 -8.33
CA HIS A 84 22.52 -1.38 -6.98
C HIS A 84 22.05 0.07 -6.79
N ASP A 85 20.77 0.24 -6.49
CA ASP A 85 20.16 1.54 -6.20
C ASP A 85 19.66 1.55 -4.75
N PRO A 86 20.46 2.09 -3.81
CA PRO A 86 20.08 2.12 -2.40
C PRO A 86 18.88 3.04 -2.13
N ALA A 87 18.51 3.92 -3.06
CA ALA A 87 17.35 4.80 -2.93
C ALA A 87 16.05 4.16 -3.45
N HIS A 88 16.12 2.95 -4.03
CA HIS A 88 14.94 2.29 -4.57
C HIS A 88 13.91 1.98 -3.46
N GLU A 89 12.68 2.46 -3.64
CA GLU A 89 11.62 2.40 -2.61
C GLU A 89 11.25 0.96 -2.18
N GLU A 90 11.51 -0.05 -3.01
CA GLU A 90 11.32 -1.47 -2.65
C GLU A 90 12.22 -1.94 -1.50
N HIS A 91 13.35 -1.28 -1.24
CA HIS A 91 14.19 -1.63 -0.08
C HIS A 91 13.43 -1.48 1.24
N GLN A 92 12.43 -0.60 1.33
CA GLN A 92 11.55 -0.50 2.52
C GLN A 92 10.86 -1.83 2.85
N TYR A 93 10.39 -2.56 1.83
CA TYR A 93 9.78 -3.88 2.00
C TYR A 93 10.81 -4.95 2.36
N LEU A 94 11.99 -4.91 1.71
CA LEU A 94 13.07 -5.86 2.02
C LEU A 94 13.62 -5.66 3.44
N ASP A 95 13.72 -4.41 3.90
CA ASP A 95 14.16 -4.07 5.25
C ASP A 95 13.13 -4.47 6.30
N LEU A 96 11.83 -4.40 5.98
CA LEU A 96 10.79 -4.97 6.83
C LEU A 96 10.98 -6.48 7.01
N ILE A 97 11.21 -7.23 5.92
CA ILE A 97 11.51 -8.67 6.01
C ILE A 97 12.76 -8.91 6.87
N ARG A 98 13.86 -8.18 6.61
CA ARG A 98 15.10 -8.32 7.38
C ARG A 98 14.87 -8.06 8.87
N THR A 99 14.08 -7.05 9.20
CA THR A 99 13.71 -6.70 10.58
C THR A 99 12.92 -7.83 11.24
N ILE A 100 11.88 -8.35 10.58
CA ILE A 100 11.07 -9.45 11.11
C ILE A 100 11.93 -10.71 11.32
N LEU A 101 12.80 -11.05 10.37
CA LEU A 101 13.66 -12.23 10.48
C LEU A 101 14.72 -12.12 11.58
N ALA A 102 15.20 -10.90 11.86
CA ALA A 102 16.25 -10.66 12.85
C ALA A 102 15.71 -10.43 14.26
N GLN A 103 14.55 -9.78 14.39
CA GLN A 103 14.04 -9.24 15.66
C GLN A 103 12.60 -9.67 15.97
N GLY A 104 11.92 -10.38 15.05
CA GLY A 104 10.53 -10.76 15.21
C GLY A 104 10.32 -11.71 16.38
N GLU A 105 9.29 -11.43 17.17
CA GLU A 105 8.84 -12.33 18.22
C GLU A 105 8.20 -13.56 17.60
N HIS A 106 8.58 -14.76 18.06
CA HIS A 106 7.87 -15.98 17.72
C HIS A 106 6.47 -15.96 18.35
N ARG A 107 5.42 -15.98 17.53
CA ARG A 107 4.03 -15.99 18.01
C ARG A 107 3.27 -17.21 17.45
N PRO A 108 2.55 -17.97 18.30
CA PRO A 108 1.58 -18.93 17.78
C PRO A 108 0.46 -18.17 17.05
N ASP A 109 -0.13 -18.79 16.04
CA ASP A 109 -1.17 -18.17 15.23
C ASP A 109 -2.35 -19.11 15.01
N ARG A 110 -3.48 -18.56 14.53
CA ARG A 110 -4.73 -19.30 14.31
C ARG A 110 -4.60 -20.47 13.32
N THR A 111 -3.62 -20.44 12.42
CA THR A 111 -3.39 -21.47 11.40
C THR A 111 -2.58 -22.65 11.94
N GLY A 112 -1.87 -22.46 13.06
CA GLY A 112 -0.96 -23.46 13.64
C GLY A 112 0.44 -23.50 13.01
N THR A 113 0.73 -22.62 12.05
CA THR A 113 2.03 -22.55 11.36
C THR A 113 3.10 -21.86 12.23
N GLY A 114 2.67 -20.90 13.05
CA GLY A 114 3.56 -20.00 13.77
C GLY A 114 4.06 -18.85 12.88
N THR A 115 4.45 -17.76 13.52
CA THR A 115 4.96 -16.56 12.84
C THR A 115 6.12 -15.93 13.60
N LEU A 116 6.99 -15.21 12.89
CA LEU A 116 7.82 -14.16 13.45
C LEU A 116 7.10 -12.82 13.20
N SER A 117 6.91 -12.01 14.23
CA SER A 117 6.10 -10.78 14.15
C SER A 117 6.79 -9.58 14.78
N VAL A 118 6.59 -8.41 14.18
CA VAL A 118 6.89 -7.09 14.76
C VAL A 118 5.62 -6.24 14.73
N PHE A 119 5.39 -5.50 15.81
CA PHE A 119 4.23 -4.62 15.92
C PHE A 119 4.58 -3.18 15.55
N CYS A 120 3.77 -2.56 14.69
CA CYS A 120 3.93 -1.17 14.24
C CYS A 120 5.35 -0.84 13.72
N PRO A 121 5.85 -1.56 12.70
CA PRO A 121 7.12 -1.22 12.06
C PRO A 121 7.05 0.17 11.39
N PRO A 122 8.21 0.74 10.97
CA PRO A 122 8.24 1.97 10.20
C PRO A 122 7.30 1.93 8.98
N THR A 123 6.61 3.06 8.73
CA THR A 123 5.67 3.19 7.60
C THR A 123 6.42 3.12 6.27
N MET A 124 5.90 2.36 5.32
CA MET A 124 6.41 2.34 3.95
C MET A 124 5.72 3.41 3.11
N ARG A 125 6.46 4.11 2.26
CA ARG A 125 5.96 5.17 1.38
C ARG A 125 6.45 4.97 -0.05
N PHE A 126 5.53 5.02 -1.00
CA PHE A 126 5.78 4.77 -2.41
C PHE A 126 5.29 5.94 -3.28
N SER A 127 6.12 6.36 -4.23
CA SER A 127 5.77 7.36 -5.23
C SER A 127 4.91 6.73 -6.33
N LEU A 128 3.82 7.40 -6.69
CA LEU A 128 2.89 6.96 -7.73
C LEU A 128 3.07 7.71 -9.05
N SER A 129 3.88 8.75 -9.08
CA SER A 129 4.26 9.45 -10.29
C SER A 129 5.68 10.00 -10.18
N LYS A 130 6.28 10.23 -11.33
CA LYS A 130 7.55 10.96 -11.47
C LYS A 130 7.38 12.11 -12.47
N VAL A 131 8.12 13.18 -12.27
CA VAL A 131 8.17 14.29 -13.24
C VAL A 131 8.70 13.75 -14.56
N ASP A 132 7.98 14.03 -15.64
CA ASP A 132 8.31 13.59 -16.98
C ASP A 132 7.97 14.71 -17.96
N PRO A 133 8.96 15.53 -18.36
CA PRO A 133 8.75 16.63 -19.30
C PRO A 133 8.31 16.17 -20.69
N THR A 134 8.47 14.88 -21.02
CA THR A 134 8.07 14.31 -22.31
C THR A 134 6.61 13.86 -22.32
N SER A 135 5.99 13.70 -21.15
CA SER A 135 4.58 13.39 -21.00
C SER A 135 3.72 14.66 -21.17
N PRO A 136 2.60 14.62 -21.91
CA PRO A 136 1.69 15.77 -22.03
C PRO A 136 1.16 16.30 -20.68
N SER A 137 1.09 15.44 -19.65
CA SER A 137 0.66 15.84 -18.30
C SER A 137 1.81 16.39 -17.43
N GLY A 138 3.06 16.35 -17.92
CA GLY A 138 4.27 16.68 -17.17
C GLY A 138 4.70 15.61 -16.16
N TYR A 139 4.03 14.46 -16.13
CA TYR A 139 4.37 13.34 -15.25
C TYR A 139 4.09 11.98 -15.90
N SER A 140 4.81 10.97 -15.44
CA SER A 140 4.62 9.57 -15.79
C SER A 140 4.15 8.78 -14.56
N HIS A 141 3.18 7.90 -14.75
CA HIS A 141 2.66 7.03 -13.69
C HIS A 141 3.67 5.95 -13.33
N VAL A 142 3.82 5.70 -12.03
CA VAL A 142 4.63 4.62 -11.45
C VAL A 142 3.69 3.75 -10.62
N LEU A 143 3.81 2.43 -10.77
CA LEU A 143 3.10 1.48 -9.94
C LEU A 143 4.11 0.73 -9.07
N PRO A 144 4.06 0.84 -7.72
CA PRO A 144 4.92 0.06 -6.81
C PRO A 144 4.55 -1.42 -6.83
N LEU A 145 4.83 -2.08 -7.94
CA LEU A 145 4.67 -3.51 -8.14
C LEU A 145 6.03 -4.15 -7.93
N LEU A 146 6.20 -4.83 -6.80
CA LEU A 146 7.49 -5.37 -6.36
C LEU A 146 8.17 -6.20 -7.45
N THR A 147 9.49 -6.10 -7.50
CA THR A 147 10.32 -6.65 -8.57
C THR A 147 11.26 -7.75 -8.09
N THR A 148 11.60 -7.80 -6.81
CA THR A 148 12.39 -8.90 -6.21
C THR A 148 11.67 -10.25 -6.26
N LYS A 149 10.36 -10.25 -6.53
CA LYS A 149 9.54 -11.43 -6.83
C LYS A 149 8.41 -11.02 -7.77
N ARG A 150 8.05 -11.88 -8.73
CA ARG A 150 6.88 -11.68 -9.59
C ARG A 150 5.59 -11.66 -8.76
N VAL A 151 4.86 -10.56 -8.81
CA VAL A 151 3.52 -10.39 -8.23
C VAL A 151 2.46 -10.81 -9.24
N PHE A 152 1.37 -11.43 -8.79
CA PHE A 152 0.29 -11.89 -9.66
C PHE A 152 -0.66 -10.74 -10.05
N THR A 153 -0.22 -9.87 -10.97
CA THR A 153 -0.91 -8.61 -11.31
C THR A 153 -2.36 -8.79 -11.75
N LYS A 154 -2.68 -9.86 -12.51
CA LYS A 154 -4.06 -10.15 -12.92
C LYS A 154 -4.98 -10.29 -11.69
N ALA A 155 -4.52 -10.99 -10.66
CA ALA A 155 -5.28 -11.16 -9.43
C ALA A 155 -5.44 -9.83 -8.69
N VAL A 156 -4.40 -8.99 -8.62
CA VAL A 156 -4.48 -7.65 -7.99
C VAL A 156 -5.58 -6.80 -8.61
N ILE A 157 -5.60 -6.72 -9.94
CA ILE A 157 -6.59 -5.91 -10.65
C ILE A 157 -7.99 -6.53 -10.51
N ALA A 158 -8.12 -7.84 -10.69
CA ALA A 158 -9.42 -8.52 -10.62
C ALA A 158 -10.05 -8.42 -9.22
N GLU A 159 -9.26 -8.60 -8.16
CA GLU A 159 -9.74 -8.46 -6.78
C GLU A 159 -10.14 -7.03 -6.46
N LEU A 160 -9.36 -6.03 -6.89
CA LEU A 160 -9.72 -4.63 -6.67
C LEU A 160 -11.03 -4.27 -7.35
N LEU A 161 -11.24 -4.70 -8.60
CA LEU A 161 -12.50 -4.48 -9.31
C LEU A 161 -13.68 -5.20 -8.63
N TRP A 162 -13.43 -6.40 -8.08
CA TRP A 162 -14.41 -7.16 -7.30
C TRP A 162 -14.80 -6.44 -5.99
N PHE A 163 -13.82 -5.86 -5.27
CA PHE A 163 -14.09 -5.00 -4.12
C PHE A 163 -14.87 -3.74 -4.50
N ILE A 164 -14.48 -3.07 -5.59
CA ILE A 164 -15.18 -1.88 -6.09
C ILE A 164 -16.64 -2.23 -6.39
N LYS A 165 -16.92 -3.34 -7.09
CA LYS A 165 -18.29 -3.80 -7.37
C LYS A 165 -19.11 -4.08 -6.10
N GLY A 166 -18.47 -4.26 -4.95
CA GLY A 166 -19.13 -4.66 -3.71
C GLY A 166 -19.53 -6.14 -3.68
N SER A 167 -18.92 -6.96 -4.52
CA SER A 167 -19.21 -8.40 -4.55
C SER A 167 -18.54 -9.11 -3.36
N THR A 168 -19.18 -10.20 -2.93
CA THR A 168 -18.77 -11.05 -1.81
C THR A 168 -18.72 -12.53 -2.19
N ASN A 169 -18.99 -12.84 -3.46
CA ASN A 169 -18.89 -14.18 -4.02
C ASN A 169 -17.48 -14.42 -4.60
N SER A 170 -16.67 -15.24 -3.93
CA SER A 170 -15.31 -15.55 -4.37
C SER A 170 -15.27 -16.31 -5.71
N LYS A 171 -16.34 -17.02 -6.08
CA LYS A 171 -16.40 -17.76 -7.36
C LYS A 171 -16.35 -16.81 -8.57
N GLU A 172 -16.73 -15.54 -8.43
CA GLU A 172 -16.53 -14.54 -9.50
C GLU A 172 -15.04 -14.38 -9.86
N LEU A 173 -14.15 -14.48 -8.87
CA LEU A 173 -12.70 -14.45 -9.06
C LEU A 173 -12.19 -15.80 -9.57
N SER A 174 -12.63 -16.92 -8.99
CA SER A 174 -12.21 -18.25 -9.41
C SER A 174 -12.55 -18.52 -10.89
N ASN A 175 -13.73 -18.07 -11.35
CA ASN A 175 -14.16 -18.17 -12.75
C ASN A 175 -13.27 -17.37 -13.72
N GLN A 176 -12.51 -16.39 -13.22
CA GLN A 176 -11.52 -15.63 -13.97
C GLN A 176 -10.10 -16.21 -13.83
N GLY A 177 -9.94 -17.37 -13.18
CA GLY A 177 -8.65 -17.99 -12.89
C GLY A 177 -7.87 -17.29 -11.76
N VAL A 178 -8.58 -16.64 -10.82
CA VAL A 178 -8.01 -15.99 -9.64
C VAL A 178 -8.50 -16.72 -8.39
N HIS A 179 -7.61 -17.50 -7.77
CA HIS A 179 -7.96 -18.47 -6.72
C HIS A 179 -7.55 -18.04 -5.30
N ILE A 180 -7.29 -16.74 -5.10
CA ILE A 180 -6.73 -16.21 -3.84
C ILE A 180 -7.72 -16.31 -2.65
N TRP A 181 -9.02 -16.40 -2.92
CA TRP A 181 -10.08 -16.54 -1.91
C TRP A 181 -10.65 -17.96 -1.80
N ASP A 182 -10.19 -18.90 -2.62
CA ASP A 182 -10.75 -20.26 -2.67
C ASP A 182 -10.61 -20.99 -1.34
N GLY A 183 -9.47 -20.82 -0.65
CA GLY A 183 -9.23 -21.43 0.67
C GLY A 183 -10.24 -20.97 1.72
N ASN A 184 -10.39 -19.64 1.87
CA ASN A 184 -11.31 -19.05 2.84
C ASN A 184 -12.79 -19.13 2.44
N GLY A 185 -13.08 -19.34 1.15
CA GLY A 185 -14.44 -19.56 0.64
C GLY A 185 -14.85 -21.03 0.53
N SER A 186 -13.95 -21.96 0.85
CA SER A 186 -14.23 -23.40 0.73
C SER A 186 -15.31 -23.87 1.71
N ARG A 187 -16.04 -24.93 1.33
CA ARG A 187 -17.06 -25.55 2.20
C ARG A 187 -16.47 -25.96 3.54
N GLU A 188 -15.29 -26.60 3.52
CA GLU A 188 -14.56 -27.03 4.70
C GLU A 188 -14.26 -25.86 5.66
N PHE A 189 -13.78 -24.73 5.13
CA PHE A 189 -13.44 -23.57 5.96
C PHE A 189 -14.69 -22.92 6.57
N LEU A 190 -15.75 -22.74 5.76
CA LEU A 190 -17.01 -22.16 6.24
C LEU A 190 -17.68 -23.03 7.30
N ASP A 191 -17.64 -24.36 7.16
CA ASP A 191 -18.16 -25.29 8.18
C ASP A 191 -17.38 -25.23 9.48
N LYS A 192 -16.04 -25.10 9.40
CA LYS A 192 -15.16 -24.95 10.56
C LYS A 192 -15.47 -23.70 11.38
N LEU A 193 -15.96 -22.63 10.76
CA LEU A 193 -16.32 -21.38 11.44
C LEU A 193 -17.64 -21.47 12.24
N GLY A 194 -18.53 -22.40 11.87
CA GLY A 194 -19.87 -22.50 12.47
C GLY A 194 -20.85 -21.43 11.96
N PRO A 195 -22.08 -21.36 12.49
CA PRO A 195 -23.09 -20.41 12.02
C PRO A 195 -22.76 -18.96 12.43
N PRO A 196 -23.06 -17.95 11.58
CA PRO A 196 -23.82 -18.08 10.33
C PRO A 196 -23.04 -18.57 9.11
N GLN A 197 -21.70 -18.62 9.16
CA GLN A 197 -20.84 -18.95 8.01
C GLN A 197 -21.09 -20.36 7.47
N SER A 198 -21.30 -21.35 8.34
CA SER A 198 -21.57 -22.72 7.92
C SER A 198 -22.89 -22.88 7.16
N LEU A 199 -23.82 -21.92 7.28
CA LEU A 199 -25.10 -21.92 6.55
C LEU A 199 -25.02 -21.29 5.15
N ARG A 200 -23.91 -20.60 4.85
CA ARG A 200 -23.69 -19.95 3.55
C ARG A 200 -23.35 -20.98 2.48
N GLU A 201 -23.53 -20.64 1.22
CA GLU A 201 -23.00 -21.48 0.12
C GLU A 201 -21.48 -21.36 -0.01
N GLU A 202 -20.85 -22.31 -0.70
CA GLU A 202 -19.42 -22.25 -0.97
C GLU A 202 -19.06 -21.03 -1.81
N GLY A 203 -18.14 -20.20 -1.31
CA GLY A 203 -17.69 -18.97 -1.94
C GLY A 203 -18.40 -17.70 -1.45
N ASP A 204 -19.48 -17.79 -0.68
CA ASP A 204 -20.05 -16.62 0.02
C ASP A 204 -19.17 -16.27 1.23
N LEU A 205 -18.39 -15.19 1.11
CA LEU A 205 -17.47 -14.74 2.15
C LEU A 205 -18.16 -13.91 3.25
N GLY A 206 -19.46 -13.63 3.12
CA GLY A 206 -20.20 -12.70 3.98
C GLY A 206 -19.88 -11.23 3.67
N PRO A 207 -20.26 -10.30 4.57
CA PRO A 207 -20.17 -8.85 4.34
C PRO A 207 -18.73 -8.30 4.42
N VAL A 208 -17.82 -8.82 3.62
CA VAL A 208 -16.39 -8.46 3.60
C VAL A 208 -16.12 -7.22 2.74
N TYR A 209 -14.96 -6.59 2.95
CA TYR A 209 -14.34 -5.54 2.12
C TYR A 209 -15.29 -4.72 1.22
N GLY A 210 -15.50 -5.17 -0.03
CA GLY A 210 -16.31 -4.45 -1.02
C GLY A 210 -17.73 -4.18 -0.56
N PHE A 211 -18.35 -5.14 0.14
CA PHE A 211 -19.66 -4.93 0.75
C PHE A 211 -19.64 -3.75 1.72
N GLN A 212 -18.63 -3.69 2.58
CA GLN A 212 -18.47 -2.56 3.50
C GLN A 212 -18.17 -1.26 2.75
N TRP A 213 -17.45 -1.29 1.64
CA TRP A 213 -17.15 -0.09 0.85
C TRP A 213 -18.39 0.51 0.18
N ARG A 214 -19.34 -0.33 -0.26
CA ARG A 214 -20.51 0.10 -1.04
C ARG A 214 -21.81 0.15 -0.24
N TYR A 215 -21.91 -0.66 0.81
CA TYR A 215 -23.15 -0.95 1.54
C TYR A 215 -22.92 -0.98 3.07
N PHE A 216 -22.04 -0.13 3.60
CA PHE A 216 -21.69 -0.13 5.02
C PHE A 216 -22.95 -0.04 5.91
N GLY A 217 -23.10 -0.98 6.84
CA GLY A 217 -24.25 -1.04 7.76
C GLY A 217 -25.55 -1.59 7.17
N ALA A 218 -25.56 -2.07 5.92
CA ALA A 218 -26.68 -2.82 5.38
C ALA A 218 -26.76 -4.23 6.01
N GLU A 219 -27.97 -4.76 6.16
CA GLU A 219 -28.19 -6.13 6.65
C GLU A 219 -27.80 -7.13 5.56
N TYR A 220 -26.76 -7.93 5.81
CA TYR A 220 -26.31 -8.95 4.87
C TYR A 220 -27.23 -10.18 4.85
N LYS A 221 -27.62 -10.61 3.66
CA LYS A 221 -28.40 -11.83 3.41
C LYS A 221 -27.52 -12.93 2.82
N ASP A 222 -27.14 -12.77 1.56
CA ASP A 222 -26.27 -13.68 0.81
C ASP A 222 -25.45 -12.91 -0.24
N CYS A 223 -24.61 -13.62 -0.99
CA CYS A 223 -23.74 -13.02 -2.01
C CYS A 223 -24.43 -12.76 -3.36
N HIS A 224 -25.70 -13.12 -3.52
CA HIS A 224 -26.49 -12.92 -4.75
C HIS A 224 -27.49 -11.76 -4.63
N THR A 225 -27.77 -11.33 -3.41
CA THR A 225 -28.70 -10.23 -3.11
C THR A 225 -28.22 -8.92 -3.72
N ASN A 226 -29.12 -8.19 -4.37
CA ASN A 226 -28.85 -6.81 -4.78
C ASN A 226 -28.97 -5.87 -3.58
N TYR A 227 -27.85 -5.26 -3.17
CA TYR A 227 -27.78 -4.30 -2.07
C TYR A 227 -27.84 -2.83 -2.52
N GLU A 228 -28.10 -2.56 -3.81
CA GLU A 228 -28.18 -1.20 -4.32
C GLU A 228 -29.14 -0.31 -3.49
N GLY A 229 -28.64 0.87 -3.10
CA GLY A 229 -29.38 1.82 -2.27
C GLY A 229 -29.44 1.48 -0.78
N GLN A 230 -28.86 0.37 -0.34
CA GLN A 230 -28.78 -0.02 1.07
C GLN A 230 -27.44 0.42 1.70
N GLY A 231 -27.45 0.73 2.99
CA GLY A 231 -26.26 1.13 3.73
C GLY A 231 -25.64 2.45 3.23
N VAL A 232 -24.34 2.64 3.51
CA VAL A 232 -23.55 3.81 3.08
C VAL A 232 -22.55 3.41 2.00
N ASP A 233 -22.68 4.04 0.82
CA ASP A 233 -21.69 3.94 -0.26
C ASP A 233 -20.51 4.90 0.00
N GLN A 234 -19.54 4.42 0.77
CA GLN A 234 -18.34 5.16 1.14
C GLN A 234 -17.48 5.50 -0.09
N LEU A 235 -17.37 4.60 -1.06
CA LEU A 235 -16.56 4.83 -2.26
C LEU A 235 -17.12 5.97 -3.10
N ARG A 236 -18.45 6.02 -3.27
CA ARG A 236 -19.13 7.15 -3.92
C ARG A 236 -18.91 8.45 -3.16
N GLU A 237 -18.99 8.44 -1.84
CA GLU A 237 -18.73 9.63 -1.01
C GLU A 237 -17.28 10.11 -1.15
N VAL A 238 -16.30 9.19 -1.17
CA VAL A 238 -14.88 9.51 -1.44
C VAL A 238 -14.74 10.23 -2.77
N ILE A 239 -15.29 9.69 -3.86
CA ILE A 239 -15.22 10.30 -5.19
C ILE A 239 -15.87 11.69 -5.21
N GLN A 240 -17.03 11.84 -4.58
CA GLN A 240 -17.71 13.13 -4.48
C GLN A 240 -16.87 14.17 -3.72
N LYS A 241 -16.24 13.78 -2.61
CA LYS A 241 -15.35 14.67 -1.85
C LYS A 241 -14.09 15.02 -2.63
N LEU A 242 -13.45 14.06 -3.31
CA LEU A 242 -12.26 14.33 -4.12
C LEU A 242 -12.53 15.36 -5.22
N LYS A 243 -13.69 15.30 -5.87
CA LYS A 243 -14.08 16.26 -6.91
C LYS A 243 -14.47 17.63 -6.37
N ASN A 244 -15.28 17.65 -5.31
CA ASN A 244 -16.02 18.87 -4.92
C ASN A 244 -15.54 19.50 -3.62
N LYS A 245 -14.82 18.75 -2.78
CA LYS A 245 -14.32 19.17 -1.46
C LYS A 245 -12.92 18.58 -1.20
N PRO A 246 -11.92 18.82 -2.06
CA PRO A 246 -10.61 18.14 -1.99
C PRO A 246 -9.81 18.43 -0.71
N TYR A 247 -10.09 19.54 -0.02
CA TYR A 247 -9.50 19.87 1.28
C TYR A 247 -10.20 19.22 2.48
N ASP A 248 -11.25 18.43 2.27
CA ASP A 248 -11.96 17.74 3.34
C ASP A 248 -11.02 16.75 4.06
N ARG A 249 -11.11 16.69 5.38
CA ARG A 249 -10.24 15.85 6.24
C ARG A 249 -10.85 14.50 6.60
N ARG A 250 -11.98 14.14 5.98
CA ARG A 250 -12.78 12.93 6.22
C ARG A 250 -13.00 12.17 4.91
N ILE A 251 -12.03 12.20 4.01
CA ILE A 251 -12.03 11.38 2.80
C ILE A 251 -11.49 9.99 3.20
N ILE A 252 -12.38 9.14 3.70
CA ILE A 252 -12.06 7.88 4.36
C ILE A 252 -12.85 6.74 3.73
N LEU A 253 -12.23 5.57 3.63
CA LEU A 253 -12.83 4.31 3.21
C LEU A 253 -12.49 3.22 4.23
N SER A 254 -13.49 2.68 4.93
CA SER A 254 -13.31 1.66 5.97
C SER A 254 -13.98 0.34 5.60
N ALA A 255 -13.32 -0.77 5.87
CA ALA A 255 -13.93 -2.10 5.87
C ALA A 255 -14.24 -2.62 7.28
N TRP A 256 -13.83 -1.90 8.33
CA TRP A 256 -14.00 -2.36 9.70
C TRP A 256 -15.41 -2.03 10.24
N ASN A 257 -16.31 -3.01 10.21
CA ASN A 257 -17.61 -2.93 10.87
C ASN A 257 -17.67 -3.95 12.02
N VAL A 258 -17.64 -3.45 13.26
CA VAL A 258 -17.66 -4.29 14.48
C VAL A 258 -18.92 -5.16 14.53
N GLY A 259 -20.07 -4.66 14.07
CA GLY A 259 -21.34 -5.40 14.08
C GLY A 259 -21.34 -6.61 13.14
N ASP A 260 -20.54 -6.57 12.07
CA ASP A 260 -20.52 -7.61 11.04
C ASP A 260 -19.35 -8.59 11.17
N LEU A 261 -18.35 -8.33 12.03
CA LEU A 261 -17.13 -9.16 12.12
C LEU A 261 -17.46 -10.64 12.34
N GLY A 262 -18.46 -10.93 13.19
CA GLY A 262 -18.91 -12.29 13.48
C GLY A 262 -19.59 -13.00 12.30
N SER A 263 -19.92 -12.28 11.23
CA SER A 263 -20.62 -12.79 10.03
C SER A 263 -19.69 -12.95 8.83
N MET A 264 -18.44 -12.49 8.91
CA MET A 264 -17.46 -12.57 7.81
C MET A 264 -16.69 -13.90 7.84
N ALA A 265 -16.30 -14.42 6.68
CA ALA A 265 -15.42 -15.58 6.58
C ALA A 265 -14.01 -15.26 7.11
N LEU A 266 -13.52 -14.05 6.83
CA LEU A 266 -12.27 -13.55 7.38
C LEU A 266 -12.38 -12.04 7.66
N PRO A 267 -12.12 -11.57 8.89
CA PRO A 267 -12.14 -10.15 9.20
C PRO A 267 -11.15 -9.34 8.34
N PRO A 268 -11.47 -8.08 7.95
CA PRO A 268 -10.64 -7.31 7.02
C PRO A 268 -9.22 -7.09 7.52
N CYS A 269 -8.21 -7.39 6.70
CA CYS A 269 -6.81 -7.12 7.01
C CYS A 269 -6.47 -5.64 6.77
N HIS A 270 -6.69 -5.15 5.54
CA HIS A 270 -6.56 -3.74 5.15
C HIS A 270 -7.87 -3.01 5.43
N LEU A 271 -7.95 -2.40 6.62
CA LEU A 271 -9.24 -2.07 7.23
C LEU A 271 -9.65 -0.60 7.09
N LEU A 272 -8.70 0.31 6.80
CA LEU A 272 -8.96 1.74 6.69
C LEU A 272 -7.99 2.39 5.69
N ALA A 273 -8.52 3.13 4.73
CA ALA A 273 -7.75 4.03 3.88
C ALA A 273 -8.22 5.48 4.04
N GLN A 274 -7.28 6.40 4.10
CA GLN A 274 -7.53 7.84 4.08
C GLN A 274 -6.87 8.46 2.85
N PHE A 275 -7.59 9.38 2.22
CA PHE A 275 -7.12 10.12 1.05
C PHE A 275 -6.85 11.59 1.42
N TYR A 276 -5.87 12.17 0.74
CA TYR A 276 -5.45 13.56 0.93
C TYR A 276 -5.14 14.20 -0.41
N VAL A 277 -5.66 15.40 -0.66
CA VAL A 277 -5.32 16.17 -1.87
C VAL A 277 -4.41 17.33 -1.49
N SER A 278 -3.22 17.35 -2.09
CA SER A 278 -2.26 18.45 -1.97
C SER A 278 -2.30 19.35 -3.22
N PHE A 279 -2.00 20.63 -3.06
CA PHE A 279 -1.86 21.59 -4.15
C PHE A 279 -0.46 22.19 -4.04
N PRO A 280 0.56 21.62 -4.70
CA PRO A 280 1.96 21.97 -4.44
C PRO A 280 2.34 23.42 -4.68
N ASP A 281 1.62 24.09 -5.59
CA ASP A 281 1.83 25.49 -5.96
C ASP A 281 1.04 26.46 -5.06
N ALA A 282 0.22 25.93 -4.14
CA ALA A 282 -0.44 26.76 -3.13
C ALA A 282 0.60 27.33 -2.15
N PRO A 283 0.38 28.55 -1.62
CA PRO A 283 1.24 29.13 -0.58
C PRO A 283 1.37 28.20 0.62
N LYS A 284 2.56 28.13 1.23
CA LYS A 284 2.85 27.22 2.35
C LYS A 284 3.36 27.98 3.57
N GLY A 285 3.19 27.37 4.75
CA GLY A 285 3.76 27.86 6.01
C GLY A 285 3.44 29.32 6.30
N GLU A 286 4.48 30.10 6.61
CA GLU A 286 4.35 31.51 6.95
C GLU A 286 3.73 32.35 5.83
N GLU A 287 3.99 32.04 4.57
CA GLU A 287 3.41 32.78 3.45
C GLU A 287 1.89 32.63 3.41
N ALA A 288 1.40 31.40 3.56
CA ALA A 288 -0.03 31.12 3.64
C ALA A 288 -0.66 31.85 4.84
N PHE A 289 0.03 31.85 5.98
CA PHE A 289 -0.43 32.54 7.18
C PHE A 289 -0.54 34.05 7.00
N ARG A 290 0.49 34.69 6.41
CA ARG A 290 0.47 36.14 6.12
C ARG A 290 -0.66 36.51 5.17
N ARG A 291 -0.90 35.70 4.13
CA ARG A 291 -2.02 35.91 3.18
C ARG A 291 -3.37 35.84 3.91
N TRP A 292 -3.58 34.80 4.73
CA TRP A 292 -4.79 34.67 5.53
C TRP A 292 -5.01 35.85 6.49
N GLN A 293 -3.96 36.31 7.18
CA GLN A 293 -4.07 37.48 8.08
C GLN A 293 -4.48 38.74 7.33
N ALA A 294 -3.91 38.98 6.14
CA ALA A 294 -4.26 40.13 5.31
C ALA A 294 -5.73 40.09 4.85
N GLU A 295 -6.24 38.91 4.49
CA GLU A 295 -7.65 38.71 4.12
C GLU A 295 -8.61 39.03 5.28
N GLN A 296 -8.27 38.60 6.51
CA GLN A 296 -9.10 38.86 7.70
C GLN A 296 -9.12 40.34 8.11
N GLN A 297 -8.00 41.06 7.91
CA GLN A 297 -7.89 42.46 8.33
C GLN A 297 -8.50 43.43 7.32
N ASN A 298 -8.37 43.17 6.02
CA ASN A 298 -8.73 44.13 4.99
C ASN A 298 -10.16 43.95 4.44
N GLY A 299 -10.89 42.91 4.84
CA GLY A 299 -12.26 42.63 4.37
C GLY A 299 -12.38 42.43 2.85
N ALA A 300 -11.26 42.46 2.13
CA ALA A 300 -11.18 42.33 0.70
C ALA A 300 -10.90 40.86 0.38
N SER A 301 -11.87 40.20 -0.25
CA SER A 301 -11.56 39.11 -1.15
C SER A 301 -10.72 39.69 -2.28
N HIS A 302 -9.40 39.79 -2.12
CA HIS A 302 -8.54 39.98 -3.28
C HIS A 302 -8.81 38.78 -4.18
N GLY A 303 -9.56 39.04 -5.25
CA GLY A 303 -9.84 38.08 -6.29
C GLY A 303 -8.51 37.45 -6.65
N SER A 304 -8.40 36.17 -6.27
CA SER A 304 -7.21 35.35 -6.47
C SER A 304 -6.71 35.64 -7.88
N ALA A 305 -5.53 36.23 -8.00
CA ALA A 305 -4.88 36.35 -9.29
C ALA A 305 -4.92 34.96 -9.91
N SER A 306 -5.69 34.87 -10.99
CA SER A 306 -6.07 33.68 -11.72
C SER A 306 -4.82 32.93 -12.22
N LEU A 307 -4.19 32.18 -11.33
CA LEU A 307 -3.55 30.94 -11.68
C LEU A 307 -4.60 29.89 -11.34
N LEU A 308 -5.21 29.31 -12.37
CA LEU A 308 -5.99 28.09 -12.19
C LEU A 308 -5.16 27.18 -11.28
N PRO A 309 -5.69 26.69 -10.14
CA PRO A 309 -4.91 25.85 -9.26
C PRO A 309 -4.37 24.69 -10.10
N SER A 310 -3.07 24.40 -9.95
CA SER A 310 -2.51 23.19 -10.54
C SER A 310 -3.35 21.98 -10.12
N ARG A 311 -3.40 20.97 -10.98
CA ARG A 311 -4.17 19.76 -10.71
C ARG A 311 -3.79 19.22 -9.33
N GLY A 312 -4.81 19.00 -8.48
CA GLY A 312 -4.61 18.47 -7.15
C GLY A 312 -3.90 17.13 -7.19
N ARG A 313 -3.03 16.88 -6.21
CA ARG A 313 -2.22 15.67 -6.09
C ARG A 313 -2.80 14.76 -5.04
N LEU A 314 -3.23 13.56 -5.44
CA LEU A 314 -3.89 12.59 -4.58
C LEU A 314 -2.87 11.67 -3.92
N SER A 315 -2.88 11.65 -2.60
CA SER A 315 -2.17 10.68 -1.78
C SER A 315 -3.14 9.77 -1.03
N CYS A 316 -2.72 8.55 -0.75
CA CYS A 316 -3.47 7.55 0.01
C CYS A 316 -2.62 7.03 1.17
N THR A 317 -3.23 6.83 2.33
CA THR A 317 -2.65 6.13 3.47
C THR A 317 -3.53 4.95 3.84
N LEU A 318 -2.97 3.75 3.82
CA LEU A 318 -3.62 2.52 4.26
C LEU A 318 -3.15 2.14 5.66
N TYR A 319 -4.08 1.76 6.53
CA TYR A 319 -3.80 1.00 7.75
C TYR A 319 -4.22 -0.47 7.59
N GLN A 320 -3.26 -1.36 7.78
CA GLN A 320 -3.45 -2.81 7.72
C GLN A 320 -3.13 -3.45 9.07
N ARG A 321 -4.14 -4.01 9.75
CA ARG A 321 -3.99 -4.54 11.12
C ARG A 321 -3.11 -5.79 11.21
N SER A 322 -3.06 -6.57 10.13
CA SER A 322 -2.40 -7.88 10.07
C SER A 322 -1.84 -8.06 8.67
N ALA A 323 -0.54 -8.26 8.58
CA ALA A 323 0.22 -8.17 7.35
C ALA A 323 1.15 -9.37 7.19
N ASP A 324 0.66 -10.37 6.45
CA ASP A 324 1.50 -11.43 5.89
C ASP A 324 2.49 -10.78 4.91
N THR A 325 3.75 -10.70 5.33
CA THR A 325 4.80 -10.00 4.58
C THR A 325 5.22 -10.78 3.34
N GLY A 326 5.09 -12.11 3.31
CA GLY A 326 5.52 -12.94 2.19
C GLY A 326 4.54 -12.97 1.01
N LEU A 327 3.24 -13.03 1.32
CA LEU A 327 2.18 -13.13 0.31
C LEU A 327 1.32 -11.87 0.23
N GLY A 328 0.79 -11.39 1.36
CA GLY A 328 -0.22 -10.33 1.41
C GLY A 328 0.31 -8.93 1.09
N VAL A 329 1.37 -8.50 1.77
CA VAL A 329 1.91 -7.14 1.67
C VAL A 329 2.22 -6.71 0.22
N PRO A 330 2.95 -7.50 -0.61
CA PRO A 330 3.18 -7.14 -2.01
C PRO A 330 1.89 -6.90 -2.80
N PHE A 331 0.86 -7.69 -2.51
CA PHE A 331 -0.44 -7.60 -3.15
C PHE A 331 -1.19 -6.34 -2.71
N ASN A 332 -1.17 -6.04 -1.41
CA ASN A 332 -1.85 -4.88 -0.83
C ASN A 332 -1.20 -3.55 -1.24
N ILE A 333 0.13 -3.50 -1.38
CA ILE A 333 0.84 -2.35 -1.95
C ILE A 333 0.34 -2.05 -3.36
N ALA A 334 0.34 -3.06 -4.24
CA ALA A 334 -0.09 -2.89 -5.62
C ALA A 334 -1.58 -2.53 -5.74
N SER A 335 -2.44 -3.15 -4.91
CA SER A 335 -3.88 -2.94 -4.92
C SER A 335 -4.27 -1.50 -4.54
N TYR A 336 -3.77 -0.97 -3.41
CA TYR A 336 -4.12 0.39 -2.99
C TYR A 336 -3.39 1.48 -3.78
N ALA A 337 -2.19 1.20 -4.31
CA ALA A 337 -1.57 2.07 -5.30
C ALA A 337 -2.46 2.17 -6.56
N LEU A 338 -2.95 1.04 -7.06
CA LEU A 338 -3.85 1.01 -8.22
C LEU A 338 -5.18 1.73 -7.94
N LEU A 339 -5.79 1.52 -6.77
CA LEU A 339 -7.01 2.25 -6.37
C LEU A 339 -6.77 3.77 -6.37
N THR A 340 -5.60 4.20 -5.88
CA THR A 340 -5.23 5.62 -5.86
C THR A 340 -5.09 6.18 -7.29
N HIS A 341 -4.48 5.41 -8.20
CA HIS A 341 -4.42 5.77 -9.63
C HIS A 341 -5.81 5.86 -10.25
N MET A 342 -6.71 4.90 -9.98
CA MET A 342 -8.08 4.90 -10.49
C MET A 342 -8.87 6.12 -10.01
N LEU A 343 -8.83 6.40 -8.70
CA LEU A 343 -9.52 7.55 -8.10
C LEU A 343 -8.96 8.88 -8.63
N ALA A 344 -7.62 9.00 -8.74
CA ALA A 344 -7.00 10.19 -9.29
C ALA A 344 -7.44 10.42 -10.74
N TYR A 345 -7.41 9.37 -11.56
CA TYR A 345 -7.81 9.44 -12.96
C TYR A 345 -9.29 9.85 -13.12
N ALA A 346 -10.19 9.24 -12.34
CA ALA A 346 -11.62 9.56 -12.35
C ALA A 346 -11.93 10.99 -11.82
N CYS A 347 -11.13 11.50 -10.88
CA CYS A 347 -11.37 12.80 -10.26
C CYS A 347 -10.53 13.94 -10.88
N ASP A 348 -9.84 13.69 -12.00
CA ASP A 348 -8.94 14.64 -12.65
C ASP A 348 -7.76 15.14 -11.78
N LEU A 349 -7.30 14.30 -10.87
CA LEU A 349 -6.15 14.54 -10.00
C LEU A 349 -4.88 13.89 -10.57
N VAL A 350 -3.76 14.15 -9.92
CA VAL A 350 -2.46 13.50 -10.19
C VAL A 350 -2.16 12.54 -9.04
N PRO A 351 -1.93 11.24 -9.26
CA PRO A 351 -1.56 10.33 -8.19
C PRO A 351 -0.13 10.67 -7.69
N GLU A 352 0.03 10.86 -6.39
CA GLU A 352 1.26 11.34 -5.77
C GLU A 352 1.94 10.26 -4.93
N THR A 353 1.36 9.91 -3.78
CA THR A 353 1.98 8.91 -2.89
C THR A 353 1.00 7.91 -2.31
N PHE A 354 1.48 6.68 -2.12
CA PHE A 354 0.83 5.66 -1.33
C PHE A 354 1.66 5.38 -0.07
N ASN A 355 1.03 5.42 1.09
CA ASN A 355 1.64 5.15 2.39
C ASN A 355 0.98 3.93 3.02
N MET A 356 1.77 3.02 3.57
CA MET A 356 1.29 1.78 4.18
C MET A 356 1.75 1.70 5.64
N VAL A 357 0.77 1.77 6.54
CA VAL A 357 0.95 1.61 7.98
C VAL A 357 0.50 0.20 8.37
N LEU A 358 1.39 -0.54 9.04
CA LEU A 358 1.13 -1.91 9.45
C LEU A 358 0.94 -1.99 10.97
N GLY A 359 -0.02 -2.81 11.41
CA GLY A 359 -0.16 -3.25 12.80
C GLY A 359 0.77 -4.44 13.08
N ASP A 360 0.21 -5.65 13.10
CA ASP A 360 0.98 -6.89 13.20
C ASP A 360 1.59 -7.27 11.84
N ALA A 361 2.87 -6.95 11.64
CA ALA A 361 3.63 -7.34 10.46
C ALA A 361 4.41 -8.63 10.75
N HIS A 362 4.14 -9.67 9.97
CA HIS A 362 4.68 -10.99 10.28
C HIS A 362 5.12 -11.77 9.05
N VAL A 363 5.96 -12.76 9.31
CA VAL A 363 6.42 -13.79 8.37
C VAL A 363 6.02 -15.14 8.94
N TYR A 364 5.31 -15.94 8.15
CA TYR A 364 5.03 -17.33 8.51
C TYR A 364 6.31 -18.17 8.54
N MET A 365 6.37 -19.14 9.45
CA MET A 365 7.58 -19.97 9.62
C MET A 365 7.99 -20.69 8.35
N ASP A 366 7.02 -21.20 7.59
CA ASP A 366 7.24 -21.91 6.32
C ASP A 366 7.59 -20.98 5.14
N HIS A 367 7.63 -19.66 5.35
CA HIS A 367 8.06 -18.67 4.35
C HIS A 367 9.49 -18.18 4.55
N ILE A 368 10.13 -18.50 5.69
CA ILE A 368 11.43 -17.93 6.06
C ILE A 368 12.51 -18.17 5.00
N ASP A 369 12.66 -19.40 4.51
CA ASP A 369 13.72 -19.72 3.55
C ASP A 369 13.49 -19.09 2.18
N ALA A 370 12.22 -19.05 1.74
CA ALA A 370 11.81 -18.35 0.53
C ALA A 370 12.13 -16.85 0.62
N LEU A 371 11.89 -16.23 1.78
CA LEU A 371 12.16 -14.81 1.99
C LEU A 371 13.66 -14.51 2.15
N LYS A 372 14.44 -15.41 2.75
CA LYS A 372 15.91 -15.32 2.76
C LYS A 372 16.51 -15.35 1.36
N GLU A 373 15.90 -16.08 0.43
CA GLU A 373 16.27 -16.02 -0.99
C GLU A 373 15.89 -14.66 -1.60
N GLN A 374 14.67 -14.18 -1.36
CA GLN A 374 14.16 -12.94 -1.94
C GLN A 374 14.96 -11.71 -1.51
N ILE A 375 15.34 -11.57 -0.23
CA ILE A 375 16.07 -10.39 0.28
C ILE A 375 17.50 -10.24 -0.24
N ARG A 376 18.01 -11.23 -0.98
CA ARG A 376 19.32 -11.19 -1.67
C ARG A 376 19.23 -10.65 -3.10
N ARG A 377 18.01 -10.46 -3.62
CA ARG A 377 17.78 -9.97 -4.99
C ARG A 377 17.77 -8.44 -4.97
N GLU A 378 18.47 -7.84 -5.92
CA GLU A 378 18.42 -6.39 -6.09
C GLU A 378 17.08 -5.98 -6.72
N PRO A 379 16.39 -4.96 -6.17
CA PRO A 379 15.23 -4.37 -6.83
C PRO A 379 15.55 -3.89 -8.25
N ARG A 380 14.58 -4.02 -9.13
CA ARG A 380 14.59 -3.45 -10.48
C ARG A 380 13.58 -2.30 -10.51
N PRO A 381 13.69 -1.37 -11.49
CA PRO A 381 12.77 -0.24 -11.57
C PRO A 381 11.31 -0.69 -11.57
N PHE A 382 10.50 -0.04 -10.75
CA PHE A 382 9.06 -0.24 -10.77
C PHE A 382 8.47 0.03 -12.17
N PRO A 383 7.43 -0.73 -12.56
CA PRO A 383 6.79 -0.53 -13.84
C PRO A 383 5.99 0.78 -13.91
N GLY A 384 5.75 1.23 -15.14
CA GLY A 384 4.75 2.26 -15.41
C GLY A 384 3.33 1.68 -15.45
N LEU A 385 2.34 2.55 -15.35
CA LEU A 385 0.93 2.20 -15.50
C LEU A 385 0.29 3.09 -16.58
N ARG A 386 -0.37 2.47 -17.56
CA ARG A 386 -1.25 3.15 -18.51
C ARG A 386 -2.69 2.73 -18.28
N ILE A 387 -3.57 3.71 -18.06
CA ILE A 387 -5.03 3.52 -18.04
C ILE A 387 -5.54 3.80 -19.46
N LYS A 388 -6.13 2.79 -20.10
CA LYS A 388 -6.62 2.82 -21.49
C LYS A 388 -8.09 3.19 -21.54
N ARG A 389 -8.41 4.33 -20.96
CA ARG A 389 -9.73 4.96 -21.04
C ARG A 389 -9.53 6.39 -21.50
N ASP A 390 -10.44 6.92 -22.30
CA ASP A 390 -10.42 8.34 -22.70
C ASP A 390 -11.50 9.15 -21.94
N ASP A 391 -12.47 8.45 -21.35
CA ASP A 391 -13.67 9.01 -20.71
C ASP A 391 -13.45 9.36 -19.21
N ARG A 392 -12.25 9.14 -18.67
CA ARG A 392 -11.99 9.23 -17.21
C ARG A 392 -12.95 8.39 -16.36
N GLY A 393 -13.46 7.29 -16.90
CA GLY A 393 -14.48 6.46 -16.26
C GLY A 393 -15.79 7.20 -15.98
N HIS A 394 -16.11 8.24 -16.76
CA HIS A 394 -17.21 9.19 -16.50
C HIS A 394 -17.15 9.81 -15.08
N GLY A 395 -15.93 9.91 -14.55
CA GLY A 395 -15.65 10.37 -13.20
C GLY A 395 -16.09 9.40 -12.10
N ASN A 396 -16.13 8.11 -12.38
CA ASN A 396 -16.34 7.06 -11.40
C ASN A 396 -15.37 5.89 -11.68
N VAL A 397 -15.39 4.88 -10.81
CA VAL A 397 -14.60 3.64 -10.89
C VAL A 397 -15.45 2.40 -11.15
N ASP A 398 -16.78 2.53 -11.22
CA ASP A 398 -17.69 1.44 -11.57
C ASP A 398 -17.60 1.06 -13.06
N GLY A 399 -17.73 -0.24 -13.36
CA GLY A 399 -17.73 -0.75 -14.74
C GLY A 399 -16.34 -0.79 -15.41
N TRP A 400 -15.27 -0.56 -14.66
CA TRP A 400 -13.91 -0.74 -15.15
C TRP A 400 -13.57 -2.22 -15.32
N SER A 401 -12.66 -2.52 -16.25
CA SER A 401 -12.30 -3.89 -16.61
C SER A 401 -10.79 -4.14 -16.52
N LEU A 402 -10.40 -5.41 -16.49
CA LEU A 402 -8.98 -5.81 -16.57
C LEU A 402 -8.27 -5.22 -17.78
N GLN A 403 -8.98 -5.05 -18.90
CA GLN A 403 -8.40 -4.56 -20.16
C GLN A 403 -8.13 -3.06 -20.13
N ASP A 404 -8.67 -2.32 -19.16
CA ASP A 404 -8.48 -0.88 -19.02
C ASP A 404 -7.09 -0.54 -18.47
N PHE A 405 -6.32 -1.54 -18.04
CA PHE A 405 -5.00 -1.36 -17.43
C PHE A 405 -3.91 -2.00 -18.27
N GLU A 406 -2.78 -1.32 -18.35
CA GLU A 406 -1.57 -1.86 -18.96
C GLU A 406 -0.37 -1.54 -18.10
N ILE A 407 0.35 -2.59 -17.71
CA ILE A 407 1.58 -2.49 -16.93
C ILE A 407 2.75 -2.40 -17.90
N LEU A 408 3.50 -1.31 -17.82
CA LEU A 408 4.60 -1.00 -18.73
C LEU A 408 5.93 -1.42 -18.10
N ASN A 409 6.75 -2.14 -18.86
CA ASN A 409 8.14 -2.45 -18.48
C ASN A 409 8.32 -3.22 -17.17
N TYR A 410 7.35 -4.05 -16.75
CA TYR A 410 7.50 -4.88 -15.55
C TYR A 410 8.50 -6.02 -15.78
N LYS A 411 9.68 -5.90 -15.18
CA LYS A 411 10.80 -6.84 -15.32
C LYS A 411 11.17 -7.50 -13.98
N PRO A 412 10.27 -8.20 -13.28
CA PRO A 412 10.60 -8.79 -11.99
C PRO A 412 11.59 -9.95 -12.12
N HIS A 413 12.23 -10.28 -11.00
CA HIS A 413 12.86 -11.58 -10.77
C HIS A 413 11.84 -12.72 -10.85
N ALA A 414 12.33 -13.96 -10.86
CA ALA A 414 11.47 -15.14 -10.89
C ALA A 414 10.51 -15.19 -9.69
N GLY A 415 9.38 -15.88 -9.84
CA GLY A 415 8.46 -16.12 -8.73
C GLY A 415 9.13 -16.90 -7.60
N VAL A 416 8.72 -16.62 -6.36
CA VAL A 416 9.11 -17.39 -5.17
C VAL A 416 7.86 -18.06 -4.64
N LYS A 417 7.87 -19.40 -4.55
CA LYS A 417 6.71 -20.17 -4.11
C LYS A 417 6.60 -20.09 -2.59
N MET A 418 5.42 -19.70 -2.11
CA MET A 418 5.05 -19.69 -0.69
C MET A 418 3.62 -20.20 -0.58
N LYS A 419 3.33 -21.01 0.45
CA LYS A 419 2.03 -21.60 0.68
C LYS A 419 1.16 -20.62 1.49
N MET A 420 -0.11 -20.48 1.13
CA MET A 420 -1.04 -19.71 1.96
C MET A 420 -1.43 -20.53 3.19
N SER A 421 -1.38 -19.90 4.36
CA SER A 421 -1.83 -20.49 5.63
C SER A 421 -3.32 -20.21 5.83
N VAL A 422 -4.15 -21.25 5.72
CA VAL A 422 -5.62 -21.15 5.81
C VAL A 422 -6.11 -21.43 7.21
#